data_AF-A0A8D8B213-F1
#
_entry.id   AF-A0A8D8B213-F1
#
_cell.length_a   1.000
_cell.length_b   1.000
_cell.length_c   1.000
_cell.angle_alpha   90.00
_cell.angle_beta   90.00
_cell.angle_gamma   90.00
#
_symmetry.space_group_name_H-M   'P 1'
#
loop_
_entity.id
_entity.type
_entity.pdbx_description
1 polymer ?
#
loop_
_entity_poly.entity_id
_entity_poly.type
_entity_poly.pdbx_seq_one_letter_code
_entity_poly.pdbx_strand_id
1 'polypeptide(L)'
;MSSTTMQLDVVSPKFNEAVLNGIIKDYGGNKCTSWRFADGQFGKGDSYLSEVFRIEVEDETSRQAEGDTALKVNLVVKCIPKNVARRKTFRSADFFRNEINFYNVVMSEFYKFQKEKQPKNPFNDISK
;
A
#
# COMPACT_ATOMS: atom_id res chain seq x y z
N MET A 1 -4.75 18.39 -22.85
CA MET A 1 -5.41 18.18 -21.56
C MET A 1 -4.30 18.02 -20.52
N SER A 2 -4.15 18.98 -19.60
CA SER A 2 -3.08 18.92 -18.60
C SER A 2 -3.41 17.83 -17.60
N SER A 3 -2.61 16.76 -17.53
CA SER A 3 -2.68 15.80 -16.43
C SER A 3 -2.20 16.51 -15.17
N THR A 4 -3.13 16.91 -14.29
CA THR A 4 -2.79 17.50 -13.01
C THR A 4 -2.01 16.46 -12.21
N THR A 5 -0.69 16.61 -12.13
CA THR A 5 0.15 15.79 -11.27
C THR A 5 -0.32 16.00 -9.82
N MET A 6 -1.01 15.01 -9.26
CA MET A 6 -1.40 15.04 -7.85
C MET A 6 -0.14 14.90 -6.99
N GLN A 7 -0.01 15.72 -5.95
CA GLN A 7 1.08 15.65 -4.99
C GLN A 7 0.79 14.58 -3.91
N LEU A 8 1.83 14.01 -3.28
CA LEU A 8 1.69 12.96 -2.26
C LEU A 8 0.94 13.41 -1.01
N ASP A 9 0.94 14.71 -0.71
CA ASP A 9 0.26 15.33 0.42
C ASP A 9 -1.27 15.16 0.37
N VAL A 10 -1.82 14.83 -0.81
CA VAL A 10 -3.22 14.45 -0.98
C VAL A 10 -3.57 13.22 -0.13
N VAL A 11 -2.62 12.28 0.00
CA VAL A 11 -2.75 11.06 0.81
C VAL A 11 -2.65 11.42 2.29
N SER A 12 -1.56 12.10 2.68
CA SER A 12 -1.30 12.54 4.06
C SER A 12 -0.08 13.46 4.07
N PRO A 13 -0.02 14.49 4.94
CA PRO A 13 1.19 15.29 5.13
C PRO A 13 2.43 14.49 5.54
N LYS A 14 2.24 13.27 6.08
CA LYS A 14 3.32 12.35 6.45
C LYS A 14 3.68 11.36 5.36
N PHE A 15 2.93 11.31 4.27
CA PHE A 15 3.21 10.43 3.13
C PHE A 15 4.01 11.22 2.10
N ASN A 16 5.31 10.99 2.06
CA ASN A 16 6.27 11.75 1.25
C ASN A 16 7.33 10.81 0.66
N GLU A 17 8.27 11.36 -0.10
CA GLU A 17 9.31 10.61 -0.80
C GLU A 17 10.22 9.83 0.15
N ALA A 18 10.39 10.26 1.40
CA ALA A 18 11.14 9.47 2.38
C ALA A 18 10.42 8.16 2.73
N VAL A 19 9.09 8.17 2.78
CA VAL A 19 8.28 6.94 2.93
C VAL A 19 8.43 6.05 1.69
N LEU A 20 8.35 6.62 0.48
CA LEU A 20 8.54 5.85 -0.75
C LEU A 20 9.93 5.22 -0.83
N ASN A 21 10.97 5.94 -0.41
CA ASN A 21 12.34 5.42 -0.32
C ASN A 21 12.45 4.24 0.66
N GLY A 22 11.76 4.32 1.82
CA GLY A 22 11.70 3.22 2.77
C GLY A 22 11.06 1.98 2.14
N ILE A 23 9.91 2.15 1.47
CA ILE A 23 9.21 1.07 0.79
C ILE A 23 10.08 0.42 -0.30
N ILE A 24 10.75 1.21 -1.14
CA ILE A 24 11.65 0.67 -2.17
C ILE A 24 12.76 -0.18 -1.55
N LYS A 25 13.35 0.27 -0.44
CA LYS A 25 14.39 -0.49 0.27
C LYS A 25 13.85 -1.79 0.86
N ASP A 26 12.66 -1.78 1.44
CA ASP A 26 12.01 -2.98 1.96
C ASP A 26 11.71 -4.01 0.85
N TYR A 27 11.49 -3.55 -0.38
CA TYR A 27 11.33 -4.37 -1.58
C TYR A 27 12.66 -4.77 -2.27
N GLY A 28 13.81 -4.42 -1.68
CA GLY A 28 15.14 -4.78 -2.18
C GLY A 28 15.73 -3.83 -3.22
N GLY A 29 15.15 -2.64 -3.42
CA GLY A 29 15.73 -1.57 -4.21
C GLY A 29 16.66 -0.65 -3.42
N ASN A 30 17.14 0.40 -4.09
CA ASN A 30 18.04 1.42 -3.56
C ASN A 30 17.30 2.68 -3.11
N LYS A 31 16.49 3.28 -4.02
CA LYS A 31 15.74 4.52 -3.77
C LYS A 31 14.61 4.72 -4.78
N CYS A 32 13.56 5.43 -4.39
CA CYS A 32 12.54 5.91 -5.30
C CYS A 32 13.15 6.93 -6.28
N THR A 33 13.04 6.65 -7.59
CA THR A 33 13.45 7.58 -8.66
C THR A 33 12.26 8.27 -9.30
N SER A 34 11.12 7.58 -9.40
CA SER A 34 9.88 8.14 -9.93
C SER A 34 8.67 7.53 -9.22
N TRP A 35 7.54 8.22 -9.27
CA TRP A 35 6.26 7.67 -8.81
C TRP A 35 5.11 8.34 -9.55
N ARG A 36 3.98 7.65 -9.63
CA ARG A 36 2.72 8.18 -10.19
C ARG A 36 1.52 7.55 -9.51
N PHE A 37 0.44 8.33 -9.38
CA PHE A 37 -0.86 7.73 -9.09
C PHE A 37 -1.30 6.90 -10.30
N ALA A 38 -1.68 5.65 -10.06
CA ALA A 38 -2.11 4.76 -11.14
C ALA A 38 -3.52 5.12 -11.59
N ASP A 39 -3.68 5.45 -12.88
CA ASP A 39 -4.97 5.66 -13.51
C ASP A 39 -5.63 4.30 -13.79
N GLY A 40 -6.81 4.05 -13.22
CA GLY A 40 -7.53 2.80 -13.43
C GLY A 40 -9.03 2.91 -13.17
N GLN A 41 -9.82 2.24 -14.01
CA GLN A 41 -11.28 2.08 -13.89
C GLN A 41 -11.68 1.08 -12.78
N PHE A 42 -10.93 0.99 -11.68
CA PHE A 42 -11.44 0.27 -10.53
C PHE A 42 -12.38 1.20 -9.77
N GLY A 43 -13.56 0.70 -9.42
CA GLY A 43 -14.56 1.44 -8.67
C GLY A 43 -13.87 2.10 -7.48
N LYS A 44 -13.74 3.44 -7.53
CA LYS A 44 -13.38 4.21 -6.35
C LYS A 44 -14.31 3.67 -5.28
N GLY A 45 -13.74 3.08 -4.22
CA GLY A 45 -14.57 2.70 -3.08
C GLY A 45 -15.49 3.88 -2.76
N ASP A 46 -16.65 3.61 -2.19
CA ASP A 46 -17.64 4.65 -1.82
C ASP A 46 -17.04 5.78 -0.93
N SER A 47 -15.79 5.62 -0.51
CA SER A 47 -14.99 6.55 0.29
C SER A 47 -15.62 6.76 1.66
N TYR A 48 -16.50 5.84 2.07
CA TYR A 48 -17.29 5.91 3.27
C TYR A 48 -16.38 5.85 4.49
N LEU A 49 -15.59 4.77 4.62
CA LEU A 49 -14.68 4.55 5.76
C LEU A 49 -13.24 5.03 5.52
N SER A 50 -12.78 5.07 4.27
CA SER A 50 -11.38 5.34 3.91
C SER A 50 -11.25 5.91 2.51
N GLU A 51 -10.18 6.67 2.27
CA GLU A 51 -9.75 7.06 0.94
C GLU A 51 -8.62 6.10 0.51
N VAL A 52 -8.70 5.57 -0.71
CA VAL A 52 -7.73 4.59 -1.23
C VAL A 52 -7.07 5.16 -2.48
N PHE A 53 -5.73 5.13 -2.48
CA PHE A 53 -4.89 5.54 -3.59
C PHE A 53 -4.12 4.34 -4.12
N ARG A 54 -3.90 4.30 -5.43
CA ARG A 54 -2.97 3.37 -6.06
C ARG A 54 -1.79 4.16 -6.57
N ILE A 55 -0.59 3.73 -6.20
CA ILE A 55 0.64 4.45 -6.53
C ILE A 55 1.62 3.43 -7.11
N GLU A 56 2.13 3.72 -8.30
CA GLU A 56 3.26 3.00 -8.86
C GLU A 56 4.53 3.76 -8.49
N VAL A 57 5.51 3.06 -7.91
CA VAL A 57 6.79 3.61 -7.49
C VAL A 57 7.88 2.85 -8.22
N GLU A 58 8.85 3.57 -8.78
CA GLU A 58 9.94 2.96 -9.53
C GLU A 58 11.31 3.30 -8.92
N ASP A 59 12.25 2.39 -9.10
CA ASP A 59 13.68 2.59 -8.86
C ASP A 59 14.49 2.16 -10.08
N GLU A 60 14.85 3.15 -10.90
CA GLU A 60 15.68 2.99 -12.09
C GLU A 60 17.16 2.70 -11.77
N THR A 61 17.60 2.91 -10.53
CA THR A 61 18.98 2.62 -10.10
C THR A 61 19.17 1.18 -9.67
N SER A 62 18.07 0.51 -9.31
CA SER A 62 18.07 -0.93 -9.08
C SER A 62 17.88 -1.66 -10.41
N ARG A 63 18.81 -2.56 -10.74
CA ARG A 63 18.69 -3.44 -11.90
C ARG A 63 18.35 -4.84 -11.41
N GLN A 64 17.17 -5.34 -11.77
CA GLN A 64 16.84 -6.74 -11.53
C GLN A 64 17.53 -7.64 -12.57
N ALA A 65 17.80 -8.88 -12.19
CA ALA A 65 18.62 -9.83 -12.96
C ALA A 65 18.03 -10.22 -14.34
N GLU A 66 16.74 -9.99 -14.56
CA GLU A 66 16.09 -10.20 -15.87
C GLU A 66 15.89 -8.85 -16.59
N GLY A 67 16.78 -8.56 -17.54
CA GLY A 67 16.51 -7.62 -18.63
C GLY A 67 16.75 -6.13 -18.36
N ASP A 68 17.56 -5.75 -17.37
CA ASP A 68 17.92 -4.33 -17.09
C ASP A 68 16.70 -3.44 -16.76
N THR A 69 15.60 -4.05 -16.32
CA THR A 69 14.37 -3.33 -16.00
C THR A 69 14.44 -2.71 -14.60
N ALA A 70 13.93 -1.48 -14.49
CA ALA A 70 13.78 -0.78 -13.22
C ALA A 70 12.85 -1.57 -12.29
N LEU A 71 13.15 -1.62 -10.99
CA LEU A 71 12.24 -2.17 -10.00
C LEU A 71 10.96 -1.32 -10.00
N LYS A 72 9.80 -1.99 -10.09
CA LYS A 72 8.48 -1.35 -9.95
C LYS A 72 7.74 -1.95 -8.76
N VAL A 73 7.22 -1.10 -7.90
CA VAL A 73 6.41 -1.48 -6.74
C VAL A 73 5.03 -0.83 -6.86
N ASN A 74 4.00 -1.67 -6.91
CA ASN A 74 2.60 -1.23 -6.95
C ASN A 74 2.02 -1.17 -5.54
N LEU A 75 1.65 0.02 -5.11
CA LEU A 75 1.13 0.29 -3.77
C LEU A 75 -0.38 0.50 -3.78
N VAL A 76 -1.04 -0.01 -2.75
CA VAL A 76 -2.39 0.39 -2.36
C VAL A 76 -2.27 1.13 -1.03
N VAL A 77 -2.55 2.43 -1.04
CA VAL A 77 -2.44 3.28 0.14
C VAL A 77 -3.84 3.65 0.63
N LYS A 78 -4.23 3.08 1.76
CA LYS A 78 -5.50 3.37 2.42
C LYS A 78 -5.27 4.40 3.52
N CYS A 79 -6.04 5.46 3.54
CA CYS A 79 -5.91 6.53 4.52
C CYS A 79 -7.26 6.96 5.11
N ILE A 80 -7.18 7.53 6.32
CA ILE A 80 -8.34 8.01 7.06
C ILE A 80 -8.85 9.29 6.37
N PRO A 81 -10.17 9.44 6.16
CA PRO A 81 -10.77 10.63 5.55
C PRO A 81 -10.30 11.95 6.14
N LYS A 82 -10.04 12.98 5.32
CA LYS A 82 -9.66 14.32 5.84
C LYS A 82 -10.73 14.97 6.73
N ASN A 83 -12.03 14.71 6.50
CA ASN A 83 -13.11 15.31 7.28
C ASN A 83 -13.24 14.69 8.68
N VAL A 84 -13.02 15.48 9.74
CA VAL A 84 -13.04 15.02 11.14
C VAL A 84 -14.41 14.50 11.60
N ALA A 85 -15.51 15.14 11.17
CA ALA A 85 -16.86 14.68 11.51
C ALA A 85 -17.11 13.28 10.93
N ARG A 86 -16.74 13.06 9.66
CA ARG A 86 -16.81 11.75 8.99
C ARG A 86 -16.03 10.67 9.76
N ARG A 87 -14.79 10.98 10.17
CA ARG A 87 -13.96 10.06 10.96
C ARG A 87 -14.62 9.63 12.27
N LYS A 88 -15.27 10.58 12.97
CA LYS A 88 -15.92 10.32 14.26
C LYS A 88 -17.19 9.49 14.06
N THR A 89 -18.05 9.90 13.13
CA THR A 89 -19.32 9.20 12.86
C THR A 89 -19.09 7.75 12.46
N PHE A 90 -18.10 7.49 11.61
CA PHE A 90 -17.81 6.14 11.14
C PHE A 90 -16.73 5.41 11.93
N ARG A 91 -16.28 5.99 13.06
CA ARG A 91 -15.25 5.41 13.94
C ARG A 91 -14.01 4.95 13.17
N SER A 92 -13.60 5.69 12.14
CA SER A 92 -12.56 5.27 11.19
C SER A 92 -11.26 4.87 11.90
N ALA A 93 -10.88 5.57 12.98
CA ALA A 93 -9.66 5.25 13.73
C ALA A 93 -9.69 3.86 14.38
N ASP A 94 -10.85 3.40 14.86
CA ASP A 94 -10.98 2.07 15.47
C ASP A 94 -10.83 0.98 14.40
N PHE A 95 -11.49 1.17 13.24
CA PHE A 95 -11.39 0.23 12.12
C PHE A 95 -9.97 0.15 11.56
N PHE A 96 -9.29 1.28 11.39
CA PHE A 96 -7.90 1.30 10.94
C PHE A 96 -6.97 0.62 11.95
N ARG A 97 -7.15 0.86 13.26
CA ARG A 97 -6.36 0.16 14.28
C ARG A 97 -6.56 -1.35 14.22
N ASN A 98 -7.80 -1.81 14.05
CA ASN A 98 -8.12 -3.23 13.92
C ASN A 98 -7.50 -3.83 12.66
N GLU A 99 -7.58 -3.12 11.53
CA GLU A 99 -6.98 -3.56 10.25
C GLU A 99 -5.46 -3.66 10.34
N ILE A 100 -4.79 -2.68 10.94
CA ILE A 100 -3.34 -2.71 11.20
C ILE A 100 -2.98 -3.90 12.11
N ASN A 101 -3.72 -4.11 13.19
CA ASN A 101 -3.50 -5.24 14.10
C ASN A 101 -3.76 -6.59 13.41
N PHE A 102 -4.74 -6.66 12.52
CA PHE A 102 -5.01 -7.87 11.76
C PHE A 102 -3.82 -8.25 10.90
N TYR A 103 -3.28 -7.33 10.09
CA TYR A 103 -2.13 -7.63 9.24
C TYR A 103 -0.84 -7.88 10.03
N ASN A 104 -0.56 -7.06 11.05
CA ASN A 104 0.71 -7.14 11.79
C ASN A 104 0.77 -8.29 12.81
N VAL A 105 -0.38 -8.66 13.40
CA VAL A 105 -0.43 -9.65 14.49
C VAL A 105 -1.17 -10.89 14.02
N VAL A 106 -2.46 -10.77 13.71
CA VAL A 106 -3.32 -11.94 13.45
C VAL A 106 -2.85 -12.74 12.24
N MET A 107 -2.61 -12.08 11.11
CA MET A 107 -2.17 -12.72 9.88
C MET A 107 -0.76 -13.31 10.03
N SER A 108 0.14 -12.61 10.72
CA SER A 108 1.49 -13.11 11.01
C SER A 108 1.46 -14.40 11.83
N GLU A 109 0.71 -14.42 12.94
CA GLU A 109 0.55 -15.61 13.78
C GLU A 109 -0.16 -16.74 13.04
N PHE A 110 -1.15 -16.42 12.20
CA PHE A 110 -1.82 -17.39 11.37
C PHE A 110 -0.86 -18.06 10.38
N TYR A 111 0.01 -17.31 9.70
CA TYR A 111 1.03 -17.89 8.82
C TYR A 111 2.05 -18.76 9.55
N LYS A 112 2.48 -18.35 10.75
CA LYS A 112 3.34 -19.19 11.61
C LYS A 112 2.65 -20.51 11.95
N PHE A 113 1.41 -20.44 12.40
CA PHE A 113 0.60 -21.62 12.72
C PHE A 113 0.44 -22.56 11.51
N GLN A 114 0.13 -22.04 10.32
CA GLN A 114 0.04 -22.87 9.12
C GLN A 114 1.38 -23.55 8.77
N LYS A 115 2.50 -22.84 8.91
CA LYS A 115 3.84 -23.39 8.67
C LYS A 115 4.16 -24.54 9.63
N GLU A 116 3.76 -24.42 10.90
CA GLU A 116 3.94 -25.46 11.91
C GLU A 116 3.05 -26.67 11.69
N LYS A 117 1.78 -26.46 11.29
CA LYS A 117 0.80 -27.54 11.14
C LYS A 117 0.82 -28.23 9.78
N GLN A 118 1.46 -27.63 8.77
CA GLN A 118 1.54 -28.16 7.41
C GLN A 118 0.19 -28.71 6.90
N PRO A 119 -0.90 -27.92 6.95
CA PRO A 119 -2.21 -28.40 6.54
C PRO A 119 -2.20 -28.77 5.06
N LYS A 120 -3.01 -29.75 4.65
CA LYS A 120 -3.10 -30.22 3.25
C LYS A 120 -3.44 -29.08 2.27
N ASN A 121 -4.27 -28.14 2.70
CA ASN A 121 -4.69 -26.96 1.94
C ASN A 121 -4.43 -25.70 2.77
N PRO A 122 -3.20 -25.16 2.79
CA PRO A 122 -2.93 -23.93 3.51
C PRO A 122 -3.63 -22.76 2.82
N PHE A 123 -4.14 -21.82 3.62
CA PHE A 123 -4.55 -20.52 3.13
C PHE A 123 -3.35 -19.80 2.49
N ASN A 124 -3.56 -19.28 1.29
CA ASN A 124 -2.61 -18.47 0.53
C ASN A 124 -3.39 -17.33 -0.12
N ASP A 125 -3.21 -16.11 0.39
CA ASP A 125 -3.85 -14.89 -0.12
C ASP A 125 -3.09 -14.24 -1.29
N ILE A 126 -1.90 -14.76 -1.61
CA ILE A 126 -1.09 -14.26 -2.71
C ILE A 126 -1.62 -14.89 -4.01
N SER A 127 -2.28 -14.06 -4.82
CA SER A 127 -2.59 -14.40 -6.21
C SER A 127 -1.29 -14.78 -6.93
N LYS A 128 -1.27 -15.99 -7.51
CA LYS A 128 -0.16 -16.52 -8.29
C LYS A 128 0.00 -15.78 -9.62
#